data_AF-A0A3B0YNJ9-F1
#
_entry.id   AF-A0A3B0YNJ9-F1
#
_cell.length_a   1.000
_cell.length_b   1.000
_cell.length_c   1.000
_cell.angle_alpha   90.00
_cell.angle_beta   90.00
_cell.angle_gamma   90.00
#
_symmetry.space_group_name_H-M   'P 1'
#
loop_
_entity.id
_entity.type
_entity.pdbx_description
1 polymer ?
#
loop_
_entity_poly.entity_id
_entity_poly.type
_entity_poly.pdbx_seq_one_letter_code
_entity_poly.pdbx_strand_id
1 'polypeptide(L)' 'MFLKDKSSGDLVEVLDMSAMVDPCRTALEGRFHAGEEMQDPANFFKDSLEFPSGEGLPRCWIDVSYRGTRH' A
#
# COMPACT_ATOMS: atom_id res chain seq x y z
N MET A 1 -0.64 -1.09 10.32
CA MET A 1 -1.37 -0.03 9.57
C MET A 1 -2.27 -0.72 8.56
N PHE A 2 -3.41 -0.13 8.19
CA PHE A 2 -4.32 -0.73 7.20
C PHE A 2 -4.41 0.13 5.94
N LEU A 3 -4.28 -0.54 4.80
CA LEU A 3 -4.63 -0.02 3.48
C LEU A 3 -5.85 -0.77 2.97
N LYS A 4 -6.34 -0.38 1.80
CA LYS A 4 -7.45 -1.02 1.12
C LYS A 4 -7.00 -1.40 -0.29
N ASP A 5 -7.35 -2.60 -0.71
CA ASP A 5 -7.15 -3.04 -2.09
C ASP A 5 -8.19 -2.39 -3.01
N LYS A 6 -7.73 -1.81 -4.13
CA LYS A 6 -8.60 -1.13 -5.10
C LYS A 6 -9.50 -2.07 -5.87
N SER A 7 -9.05 -3.31 -6.10
CA SER A 7 -9.78 -4.28 -6.92
C SER A 7 -10.94 -4.91 -6.15
N SER A 8 -10.68 -5.27 -4.89
CA SER A 8 -11.58 -6.07 -4.06
C SER A 8 -12.34 -5.20 -3.06
N GLY A 9 -11.74 -4.07 -2.63
CA GLY A 9 -12.28 -3.20 -1.59
C GLY A 9 -11.97 -3.68 -0.17
N ASP A 10 -11.25 -4.79 -0.03
CA ASP A 10 -10.87 -5.38 1.24
C ASP A 10 -9.71 -4.65 1.91
N LEU A 11 -9.67 -4.74 3.24
CA LEU A 11 -8.58 -4.16 4.03
C LEU A 11 -7.34 -5.07 3.95
N VAL A 12 -6.18 -4.43 3.82
CA VAL A 12 -4.87 -5.07 3.82
C VAL A 12 -4.10 -4.54 5.03
N GLU A 13 -3.77 -5.42 5.96
CA GLU A 13 -2.85 -5.10 7.04
C GLU A 13 -1.43 -5.07 6.48
N VAL A 14 -0.75 -3.93 6.64
CA VAL A 14 0.65 -3.76 6.22
C VAL A 14 1.56 -4.37 7.27
N LEU A 15 2.33 -5.37 6.86
CA LEU A 15 3.30 -6.08 7.71
C LEU A 15 4.69 -5.44 7.60
N ASP A 16 5.08 -4.98 6.41
CA ASP A 16 6.34 -4.27 6.19
C ASP A 16 6.11 -2.78 5.94
N MET A 17 6.07 -1.99 7.03
CA MET A 17 5.91 -0.54 6.96
C MET A 17 7.11 0.15 6.28
N SER A 18 8.30 -0.43 6.36
CA SER A 18 9.48 0.11 5.69
C SER A 18 9.29 0.02 4.17
N ALA A 19 8.78 -1.10 3.65
CA ALA A 19 8.40 -1.20 2.24
C ALA A 19 7.36 -0.18 1.84
N MET A 20 6.36 0.07 2.69
CA MET A 20 5.25 0.97 2.40
C MET A 20 5.72 2.40 2.12
N VAL A 21 6.62 2.94 2.95
CA VAL A 21 7.08 4.33 2.84
C VAL A 21 8.27 4.51 1.90
N ASP A 22 8.96 3.42 1.54
CA ASP A 22 10.14 3.46 0.68
C ASP A 22 9.75 3.57 -0.80
N PRO A 23 10.00 4.70 -1.49
CA PRO A 23 9.60 4.90 -2.89
C PRO A 23 10.35 4.01 -3.89
N CYS A 24 11.45 3.37 -3.51
CA CYS A 24 12.18 2.44 -4.37
C CYS A 24 11.50 1.06 -4.41
N ARG A 25 10.63 0.76 -3.45
CA ARG A 25 9.85 -0.49 -3.41
C ARG A 25 8.47 -0.26 -4.01
N THR A 26 8.15 -1.00 -5.06
CA THR A 26 6.84 -0.95 -5.75
C THR A 26 5.78 -1.84 -5.08
N ALA A 27 6.21 -2.76 -4.23
CA ALA A 27 5.36 -3.66 -3.49
C ALA A 27 5.74 -3.73 -2.01
N LEU A 28 4.78 -4.08 -1.17
CA LEU A 28 4.92 -4.27 0.27
C LEU A 28 4.33 -5.62 0.68
N GLU A 29 4.80 -6.17 1.79
CA GLU A 29 4.20 -7.35 2.39
C GLU A 29 3.03 -6.91 3.27
N GLY A 30 1.88 -7.55 3.06
CA GLY A 30 0.68 -7.34 3.83
C GLY A 30 -0.13 -8.62 3.92
N ARG A 31 -1.29 -8.57 4.56
CA ARG A 31 -2.26 -9.67 4.55
C ARG A 31 -3.66 -9.12 4.47
N PHE A 32 -4.54 -9.83 3.76
CA PHE A 32 -5.94 -9.47 3.71
C PHE A 32 -6.60 -9.67 5.07
N HIS A 33 -7.46 -8.72 5.41
CA HIS A 33 -8.34 -8.76 6.56
C HIS A 33 -9.78 -8.84 6.06
N ALA A 34 -10.08 -9.98 5.43
CA ALA A 34 -11.36 -10.30 4.82
C ALA A 34 -11.85 -11.67 5.30
N GLY A 35 -13.12 -11.75 5.69
CA GLY A 35 -13.73 -12.98 6.21
C GLY A 35 -13.48 -13.24 7.70
N GLU A 36 -13.76 -14.46 8.15
CA GLU A 36 -13.59 -14.89 9.55
C GLU A 36 -12.18 -15.43 9.84
N GLU A 37 -11.37 -15.71 8.80
CA GLU A 37 -10.06 -16.31 8.92
C GLU A 37 -8.95 -15.37 8.44
N MET A 38 -7.83 -15.41 9.15
CA MET A 38 -6.68 -14.55 8.88
C MET A 38 -5.89 -15.11 7.69
N GLN A 39 -5.86 -14.36 6.60
CA GLN A 39 -5.16 -14.77 5.37
C GLN A 39 -3.64 -14.71 5.56
N ASP A 40 -2.94 -15.57 4.81
CA ASP A 40 -1.48 -15.57 4.75
C ASP A 40 -0.93 -14.25 4.21
N PRO A 41 0.30 -13.88 4.62
CA PRO A 41 1.00 -12.73 4.06
C PRO A 41 1.24 -12.89 2.55
N ALA A 42 1.01 -11.81 1.81
CA ALA A 42 1.23 -11.71 0.39
C ALA A 42 1.87 -10.36 0.02
N ASN A 43 2.46 -10.30 -1.18
CA ASN A 43 2.99 -9.07 -1.72
C ASN A 43 1.89 -8.29 -2.45
N PHE A 44 1.73 -7.02 -2.07
CA PHE A 44 0.77 -6.10 -2.65
C PHE A 44 1.49 -4.97 -3.37
N PHE A 45 1.09 -4.69 -4.62
CA PHE A 45 1.58 -3.53 -5.35
C PHE A 45 0.98 -2.26 -4.78
N LYS A 46 1.82 -1.25 -4.56
CA LYS A 46 1.40 0.05 -4.03
C LYS A 46 0.39 0.75 -4.92
N ASP A 47 0.50 0.58 -6.23
CA ASP A 47 -0.44 1.17 -7.19
C ASP A 47 -1.87 0.61 -7.04
N SER A 48 -1.98 -0.66 -6.62
CA SER A 48 -3.25 -1.33 -6.34
C SER A 48 -3.82 -1.03 -4.96
N LEU A 49 -3.13 -0.25 -4.13
CA LEU A 49 -3.55 0.07 -2.77
C LEU A 49 -3.95 1.55 -2.63
N GLU A 50 -4.89 1.80 -1.73
CA GLU A 50 -5.31 3.14 -1.32
C GLU A 50 -5.60 3.18 0.18
N PHE A 51 -5.73 4.38 0.74
CA PHE A 51 -6.23 4.52 2.10
C PHE A 51 -7.70 4.08 2.18
N PRO A 52 -8.17 3.55 3.32
CA PRO A 52 -9.57 3.18 3.51
C PRO A 52 -10.54 4.34 3.22
N SER A 53 -10.09 5.59 3.42
CA SER A 53 -10.81 6.82 3.08
C SER A 53 -11.06 7.04 1.59
N GLY A 54 -10.40 6.30 0.70
CA GLY A 54 -10.45 6.52 -0.76
C GLY A 54 -9.31 7.36 -1.33
N GLU A 55 -8.40 7.85 -0.49
CA GLU A 55 -7.25 8.64 -0.93
C GLU A 55 -6.13 7.73 -1.44
N GLY A 56 -5.49 8.10 -2.55
CA GLY A 56 -4.31 7.39 -3.05
C GLY A 56 -3.11 7.52 -2.11
N LEU A 57 -2.11 6.65 -2.30
CA LEU A 57 -0.88 6.73 -1.52
C LEU A 57 -0.13 8.05 -1.79
N PRO A 58 0.58 8.61 -0.79
CA PRO A 58 1.40 9.80 -0.97
C PRO A 58 2.44 9.57 -2.06
N ARG A 59 2.62 10.55 -2.94
CA ARG A 59 3.60 10.47 -4.04
C ARG A 59 5.02 10.18 -3.54
N CYS A 60 5.40 10.70 -2.38
CA CYS A 60 6.71 10.44 -1.78
C CYS A 60 6.95 8.96 -1.38
N TRP A 61 5.92 8.12 -1.36
CA TRP A 61 6.03 6.68 -1.05
C TRP A 61 6.04 5.79 -2.29
N ILE A 62 5.73 6.35 -3.47
CA ILE A 62 5.65 5.62 -4.75
C ILE A 62 6.56 6.20 -5.83
N ASP A 63 7.08 7.41 -5.62
CA ASP A 63 7.88 8.15 -6.58
C ASP A 63 9.08 8.80 -5.88
N VAL A 64 10.27 8.28 -6.18
CA VAL A 64 11.55 8.76 -5.63
C VAL A 64 11.88 10.18 -6.10
N SER A 65 11.36 10.57 -7.26
CA SER A 65 11.55 11.87 -7.90
C SER A 65 10.42 12.85 -7.61
N TYR A 66 9.50 12.55 -6.67
CA TYR A 66 8.36 13.39 -6.31
C TYR A 66 8.73 14.87 -6.02
N ARG A 67 9.92 15.13 -5.47
CA ARG A 67 10.40 16.49 -5.14
C ARG A 67 11.05 17.24 -6.33
N GLY A 68 11.13 16.61 -7.49
CA GLY A 68 11.88 17.08 -8.66
C GLY A 68 11.23 18.19 -9.48
N THR A 69 9.99 18.57 -9.20
CA THR A 69 9.34 19.69 -9.93
C THR A 69 9.52 21.00 -9.17
N ARG A 70 10.70 21.60 -9.33
CA ARG A 70 10.92 23.02 -9.08
C ARG A 70 11.31 23.63 -10.42
N HIS A 71 10.32 24.23 -11.08
CA HIS A 71 10.54 25.02 -12.29
C HIS A 71 10.26 26.49 -12.00
#